data_AF-A0A960VNJ3-F1
#
_entry.id   AF-A0A960VNJ3-F1
#
_cell.length_a   1.000
_cell.length_b   1.000
_cell.length_c   1.000
_cell.angle_alpha   90.00
_cell.angle_beta   90.00
_cell.angle_gamma   90.00
#
_symmetry.space_group_name_H-M   'P 1'
#
loop_
_entity.id
_entity.type
_entity.pdbx_description
1 polymer ?
#
loop_
_entity_poly.entity_id
_entity_poly.type
_entity_poly.pdbx_seq_one_letter_code
_entity_poly.pdbx_strand_id
1 'polypeptide(L)'
;PFGVDELIRVPVQRQLKQEFGFQSTGLSHDQRTQYKKVPDEANMLTGDLSTAEVEWVVQYRIAEPELYLFRVRNVEETLRDLSEAVMREVVGDRTVNEVITIGRTEIASLVHQRLQELLTLYETGLVVDQLVLQDVNPPDRVKPAFNEVNQAQQELEQKISVAEKQKNEAIPRSLGEAQQMVEQAEGY
;
A
#
# COMPACT_ATOMS: atom_id res chain seq x y z
N PRO A 1 44.41 26.18 -19.24
CA PRO A 1 43.54 26.27 -18.05
C PRO A 1 42.24 25.52 -18.32
N PHE A 2 42.17 24.26 -17.89
CA PHE A 2 41.07 23.36 -18.20
C PHE A 2 39.79 23.85 -17.51
N GLY A 3 38.82 24.28 -18.33
CA GLY A 3 37.50 24.70 -17.88
C GLY A 3 36.71 23.49 -17.42
N VAL A 4 36.86 23.14 -16.15
CA VAL A 4 36.01 22.17 -15.48
C VAL A 4 35.55 22.85 -14.20
N ASP A 5 34.39 23.47 -14.27
CA ASP A 5 33.65 23.89 -13.08
C ASP A 5 32.16 23.81 -13.41
N GLU A 6 31.74 22.62 -13.86
CA GLU A 6 30.33 22.30 -13.99
C GLU A 6 29.82 21.95 -12.58
N LEU A 7 29.19 22.93 -11.94
CA LEU A 7 28.61 22.78 -10.60
C LEU A 7 27.34 21.90 -10.68
N ILE A 8 27.47 20.63 -10.32
CA ILE A 8 26.32 19.71 -10.21
C ILE A 8 25.75 19.79 -8.79
N ARG A 9 24.55 20.35 -8.64
CA ARG A 9 23.86 20.45 -7.34
C ARG A 9 22.96 19.25 -7.12
N VAL A 10 23.20 18.51 -6.04
CA VAL A 10 22.42 17.32 -5.67
C VAL A 10 21.55 17.63 -4.44
N PRO A 11 20.22 17.41 -4.50
CA PRO A 11 19.31 17.74 -3.40
C PRO A 11 19.30 16.64 -2.32
N VAL A 12 20.22 16.71 -1.36
CA VAL A 12 20.39 15.69 -0.31
C VAL A 12 19.33 15.68 0.81
N GLN A 13 18.64 16.81 1.01
CA GLN A 13 17.60 16.96 2.04
C GLN A 13 16.17 16.81 1.49
N ARG A 14 16.04 16.65 0.17
CA ARG A 14 14.73 16.53 -0.47
C ARG A 14 14.35 15.06 -0.53
N GLN A 15 13.16 14.75 -0.01
CA GLN A 15 12.54 13.47 -0.29
C GLN A 15 12.07 13.44 -1.76
N LEU A 16 12.57 12.46 -2.48
CA LEU A 16 12.19 12.14 -3.84
C LEU A 16 11.25 10.92 -3.81
N LYS A 17 10.48 10.76 -4.88
CA LYS A 17 9.59 9.61 -5.03
C LYS A 17 9.68 9.03 -6.43
N GLN A 18 9.61 7.71 -6.52
CA GLN A 18 9.34 6.99 -7.75
C GLN A 18 8.02 6.23 -7.61
N GLU A 19 7.18 6.39 -8.63
CA GLU A 19 5.87 5.73 -8.75
C GLU A 19 6.01 4.55 -9.71
N PHE A 20 5.33 3.45 -9.36
CA PHE A 20 5.37 2.18 -10.06
C PHE A 20 3.95 1.65 -10.28
N GLY A 21 3.68 1.21 -11.50
CA GLY A 21 2.35 0.75 -11.90
C GLY A 21 1.36 1.89 -12.19
N PHE A 22 1.72 3.13 -11.87
CA PHE A 22 0.97 4.33 -12.18
C PHE A 22 1.90 5.55 -12.31
N GLN A 23 1.39 6.61 -12.93
CA GLN A 23 2.05 7.91 -13.02
C GLN A 23 1.04 9.01 -12.71
N SER A 24 1.39 9.90 -11.79
CA SER A 24 0.61 11.12 -11.52
C SER A 24 0.80 12.14 -12.64
N THR A 25 -0.21 12.32 -13.49
CA THR A 25 -0.17 13.21 -14.67
C THR A 25 -0.57 14.66 -14.37
N GLY A 26 -0.96 14.97 -13.13
CA GLY A 26 -1.31 16.32 -12.69
C GLY A 26 -2.62 16.38 -11.90
N LEU A 27 -3.13 17.60 -11.69
CA LEU A 27 -4.42 17.85 -11.04
C LEU A 27 -5.51 18.00 -12.10
N SER A 28 -6.62 17.28 -11.92
CA SER A 28 -7.84 17.45 -12.70
C SER A 28 -8.47 18.82 -12.44
N HIS A 29 -9.44 19.21 -13.27
CA HIS A 29 -10.27 20.40 -13.06
C HIS A 29 -10.90 20.45 -11.65
N ASP A 30 -11.25 19.29 -11.08
CA ASP A 30 -11.80 19.14 -9.73
C ASP A 30 -10.75 18.99 -8.61
N GLN A 31 -9.50 19.40 -8.86
CA GLN A 31 -8.37 19.27 -7.91
C GLN A 31 -8.05 17.83 -7.46
N ARG A 32 -8.55 16.81 -8.17
CA ARG A 32 -8.18 15.41 -7.94
C ARG A 32 -6.93 15.05 -8.73
N THR A 33 -5.93 14.44 -8.08
CA THR A 33 -4.75 13.90 -8.76
C THR A 33 -5.19 12.84 -9.79
N GLN A 34 -4.81 13.03 -11.04
CA GLN A 34 -5.03 12.06 -12.11
C GLN A 34 -3.88 11.07 -12.15
N TYR A 35 -4.22 9.78 -12.25
CA TYR A 35 -3.28 8.69 -12.35
C TYR A 35 -3.44 8.02 -13.72
N LYS A 36 -2.32 7.83 -14.42
CA LYS A 36 -2.23 6.99 -15.61
C LYS A 36 -1.65 5.65 -15.20
N LYS A 37 -2.39 4.56 -15.40
CA LYS A 37 -1.87 3.19 -15.15
C LYS A 37 -0.73 2.84 -16.11
N VAL A 38 0.28 2.16 -15.59
CA VAL A 38 1.42 1.58 -16.33
C VAL A 38 1.40 0.07 -16.09
N PRO A 39 0.63 -0.69 -16.90
CA PRO A 39 0.29 -2.08 -16.59
C PRO A 39 1.49 -3.03 -16.54
N ASP A 40 2.55 -2.75 -17.30
CA ASP A 40 3.70 -3.64 -17.40
C ASP A 40 4.47 -3.73 -16.06
N GLU A 41 4.53 -2.63 -15.32
CA GLU A 41 5.17 -2.56 -13.99
C GLU A 41 4.25 -3.12 -12.88
N ALA A 42 2.92 -2.97 -13.03
CA ALA A 42 1.96 -3.31 -11.99
C ALA A 42 1.57 -4.80 -11.96
N ASN A 43 1.57 -5.48 -13.10
CA ASN A 43 1.09 -6.85 -13.19
C ASN A 43 2.14 -7.86 -12.71
N MET A 44 1.79 -8.59 -11.66
CA MET A 44 2.67 -9.58 -11.03
C MET A 44 1.99 -10.93 -10.90
N LEU A 45 2.79 -12.01 -10.98
CA LEU A 45 2.35 -13.37 -10.75
C LEU A 45 2.68 -13.74 -9.30
N THR A 46 1.69 -14.24 -8.57
CA THR A 46 1.82 -14.73 -7.20
C THR A 46 2.17 -16.22 -7.18
N GLY A 47 2.61 -16.74 -6.04
CA GLY A 47 3.08 -18.12 -5.89
C GLY A 47 1.99 -19.18 -6.11
N ASP A 48 0.73 -18.80 -5.95
CA ASP A 48 -0.45 -19.61 -6.25
C ASP A 48 -0.92 -19.48 -7.72
N LEU A 49 -0.04 -18.98 -8.61
CA LEU A 49 -0.27 -18.79 -10.04
C LEU A 49 -1.45 -17.86 -10.37
N SER A 50 -1.80 -16.99 -9.43
CA SER A 50 -2.75 -15.91 -9.65
C SER A 50 -2.02 -14.64 -10.11
N THR A 51 -2.73 -13.73 -10.76
CA THR A 51 -2.18 -12.41 -11.11
C THR A 51 -2.63 -11.40 -10.06
N ALA A 52 -1.83 -10.37 -9.77
CA ALA A 52 -2.23 -9.22 -8.98
C ALA A 52 -1.72 -7.94 -9.64
N GLU A 53 -2.52 -6.88 -9.62
CA GLU A 53 -2.10 -5.52 -9.96
C GLU A 53 -1.59 -4.86 -8.69
N VAL A 54 -0.29 -4.60 -8.60
CA VAL A 54 0.37 -3.98 -7.44
C VAL A 54 0.90 -2.60 -7.85
N GLU A 55 0.40 -1.57 -7.19
CA GLU A 55 0.85 -0.18 -7.35
C GLU A 55 1.59 0.26 -6.08
N TRP A 56 2.78 0.84 -6.23
CA TRP A 56 3.57 1.27 -5.09
C TRP A 56 4.40 2.53 -5.35
N VAL A 57 4.83 3.13 -4.25
CA VAL A 57 5.68 4.32 -4.23
C VAL A 57 6.91 4.05 -3.38
N VAL A 58 8.07 4.33 -3.95
CA VAL A 58 9.34 4.33 -3.23
C VAL A 58 9.71 5.77 -2.94
N GLN A 59 9.80 6.13 -1.67
CA GLN A 59 10.30 7.41 -1.20
C GLN A 59 11.74 7.25 -0.76
N TYR A 60 12.62 8.07 -1.30
CA TYR A 60 14.05 7.96 -1.09
C TYR A 60 14.71 9.34 -1.08
N ARG A 61 15.95 9.38 -0.62
CA ARG A 61 16.80 10.57 -0.63
C ARG A 61 18.23 10.20 -0.97
N ILE A 62 18.97 11.19 -1.45
CA ILE A 62 20.38 11.02 -1.79
C ILE A 62 21.19 11.30 -0.53
N ALA A 63 21.71 10.26 0.10
CA ALA A 63 22.49 10.38 1.34
C ALA A 63 23.98 10.63 1.04
N GLU A 64 24.51 10.00 -0.01
CA GLU A 64 25.92 10.09 -0.39
C GLU A 64 26.05 10.57 -1.85
N PRO A 65 26.19 11.90 -2.08
CA PRO A 65 26.24 12.48 -3.42
C PRO A 65 27.41 12.00 -4.28
N GLU A 66 28.54 11.70 -3.66
CA GLU A 66 29.72 11.19 -4.37
C GLU A 66 29.42 9.84 -5.01
N LEU A 67 28.83 8.92 -4.24
CA LEU A 67 28.41 7.61 -4.75
C LEU A 67 27.34 7.77 -5.84
N TYR A 68 26.33 8.60 -5.58
CA TYR A 68 25.25 8.90 -6.52
C TYR A 68 25.73 9.46 -7.88
N LEU A 69 26.73 10.34 -7.88
CA LEU A 69 27.20 11.01 -9.09
C LEU A 69 28.22 10.17 -9.89
N PHE A 70 29.00 9.33 -9.22
CA PHE A 70 30.21 8.76 -9.82
C PHE A 70 30.28 7.23 -9.85
N ARG A 71 29.52 6.50 -9.01
CA ARG A 71 29.59 5.03 -8.97
C ARG A 71 28.72 4.36 -10.01
N VAL A 72 27.50 4.86 -10.19
CA VAL A 72 26.50 4.27 -11.07
C VAL A 72 26.02 5.32 -12.07
N ARG A 73 26.01 4.96 -13.35
CA ARG A 73 25.72 5.90 -14.45
C ARG A 73 24.27 6.42 -14.43
N ASN A 74 23.31 5.52 -14.23
CA ASN A 74 21.87 5.82 -14.21
C ASN A 74 21.26 5.32 -12.90
N VAL A 75 21.52 6.03 -11.80
CA VAL A 75 21.04 5.60 -10.46
C VAL A 75 19.52 5.52 -10.38
N GLU A 76 18.79 6.45 -11.00
CA GLU A 76 17.31 6.44 -10.98
C GLU A 76 16.71 5.26 -11.73
N GLU A 77 17.29 4.87 -12.87
CA GLU A 77 16.89 3.69 -13.64
C GLU A 77 17.24 2.41 -12.86
N THR A 78 18.43 2.36 -12.26
CA THR A 78 18.85 1.25 -11.40
C THR A 78 17.91 1.07 -10.20
N LEU A 79 17.48 2.17 -9.57
CA LEU A 79 16.49 2.13 -8.49
C LEU A 79 15.16 1.54 -9.00
N ARG A 80 14.70 1.94 -10.19
CA ARG A 80 13.47 1.43 -10.80
C ARG A 80 13.56 -0.07 -11.04
N ASP A 81 14.62 -0.52 -11.70
CA ASP A 81 14.83 -1.93 -12.03
C ASP A 81 14.94 -2.80 -10.77
N LEU A 82 15.70 -2.36 -9.77
CA LEU A 82 15.85 -3.09 -8.51
C LEU A 82 14.53 -3.11 -7.71
N SER A 83 13.79 -2.00 -7.69
CA SER A 83 12.49 -1.94 -7.00
C SER A 83 11.49 -2.89 -7.64
N GLU A 84 11.45 -2.95 -8.97
CA GLU A 84 10.58 -3.89 -9.69
C GLU A 84 11.00 -5.35 -9.42
N ALA A 85 12.30 -5.66 -9.51
CA ALA A 85 12.80 -7.00 -9.29
C ALA A 85 12.49 -7.52 -7.88
N VAL A 86 12.78 -6.72 -6.84
CA VAL A 86 12.51 -7.10 -5.45
C VAL A 86 11.01 -7.22 -5.18
N MET A 87 10.19 -6.32 -5.73
CA MET A 87 8.74 -6.41 -5.56
C MET A 87 8.20 -7.69 -6.21
N ARG A 88 8.66 -8.02 -7.43
CA ARG A 88 8.28 -9.27 -8.12
C ARG A 88 8.72 -10.52 -7.37
N GLU A 89 9.93 -10.52 -6.80
CA GLU A 89 10.41 -11.63 -5.95
C GLU A 89 9.51 -11.83 -4.73
N VAL A 90 9.26 -10.77 -3.96
CA VAL A 90 8.47 -10.85 -2.73
C VAL A 90 7.01 -11.21 -3.00
N VAL A 91 6.39 -10.66 -4.06
CA VAL A 91 5.01 -10.98 -4.44
C VAL A 91 4.92 -12.41 -5.00
N GLY A 92 5.94 -12.87 -5.72
CA GLY A 92 6.02 -14.24 -6.25
C GLY A 92 6.06 -15.32 -5.17
N ASP A 93 6.58 -15.02 -4.00
CA ASP A 93 6.64 -15.95 -2.86
C ASP A 93 5.36 -15.95 -1.99
N ARG A 94 4.34 -15.16 -2.36
CA ARG A 94 3.09 -15.00 -1.58
C ARG A 94 1.87 -15.42 -2.38
N THR A 95 0.78 -15.70 -1.67
CA THR A 95 -0.54 -15.92 -2.30
C THR A 95 -1.23 -14.61 -2.64
N VAL A 96 -2.16 -14.62 -3.61
CA VAL A 96 -2.90 -13.40 -3.99
C VAL A 96 -3.71 -12.81 -2.84
N ASN A 97 -4.27 -13.66 -1.97
CA ASN A 97 -5.01 -13.24 -0.79
C ASN A 97 -4.12 -12.49 0.21
N GLU A 98 -2.91 -12.99 0.46
CA GLU A 98 -1.96 -12.33 1.37
C GLU A 98 -1.55 -10.96 0.85
N VAL A 99 -1.29 -10.85 -0.45
CA VAL A 99 -0.87 -9.59 -1.08
C VAL A 99 -1.98 -8.53 -0.98
N ILE A 100 -3.25 -8.92 -1.12
CA ILE A 100 -4.41 -8.02 -1.06
C ILE A 100 -4.78 -7.61 0.38
N THR A 101 -4.73 -8.53 1.34
CA THR A 101 -5.35 -8.33 2.66
C THR A 101 -4.36 -7.93 3.76
N ILE A 102 -3.55 -8.87 4.24
CA ILE A 102 -2.76 -8.73 5.48
C ILE A 102 -1.28 -8.40 5.18
N GLY A 103 -0.80 -8.82 4.01
CA GLY A 103 0.60 -8.73 3.63
C GLY A 103 1.08 -7.33 3.26
N ARG A 104 0.22 -6.31 3.15
CA ARG A 104 0.65 -5.01 2.59
C ARG A 104 1.80 -4.36 3.37
N THR A 105 1.70 -4.33 4.70
CA THR A 105 2.74 -3.75 5.57
C THR A 105 3.98 -4.65 5.62
N GLU A 106 3.79 -5.97 5.69
CA GLU A 106 4.90 -6.93 5.75
C GLU A 106 5.69 -6.97 4.43
N ILE A 107 5.00 -7.03 3.29
CA ILE A 107 5.56 -6.93 1.94
C ILE A 107 6.30 -5.60 1.81
N ALA A 108 5.67 -4.48 2.19
CA ALA A 108 6.34 -3.18 2.10
C ALA A 108 7.63 -3.13 2.93
N SER A 109 7.62 -3.68 4.14
CA SER A 109 8.80 -3.76 5.02
C SER A 109 9.88 -4.67 4.45
N LEU A 110 9.51 -5.83 3.90
CA LEU A 110 10.47 -6.78 3.34
C LEU A 110 11.11 -6.23 2.07
N VAL A 111 10.31 -5.66 1.17
CA VAL A 111 10.80 -5.02 -0.06
C VAL A 111 11.68 -3.82 0.30
N HIS A 112 11.29 -3.00 1.29
CA HIS A 112 12.13 -1.89 1.77
C HIS A 112 13.51 -2.38 2.22
N GLN A 113 13.56 -3.42 3.07
CA GLN A 113 14.81 -3.96 3.56
C GLN A 113 15.68 -4.50 2.42
N ARG A 114 15.11 -5.34 1.56
CA ARG A 114 15.83 -5.96 0.42
C ARG A 114 16.31 -4.93 -0.59
N LEU A 115 15.48 -3.95 -0.91
CA LEU A 115 15.85 -2.87 -1.80
C LEU A 115 17.00 -2.04 -1.22
N GLN A 116 16.96 -1.71 0.08
CA GLN A 116 18.05 -1.00 0.73
C GLN A 116 19.35 -1.80 0.73
N GLU A 117 19.29 -3.12 1.00
CA GLU A 117 20.45 -4.02 0.92
C GLU A 117 21.11 -3.98 -0.47
N LEU A 118 20.30 -4.06 -1.54
CA LEU A 118 20.80 -3.99 -2.91
C LEU A 118 21.36 -2.61 -3.26
N LEU A 119 20.66 -1.53 -2.91
CA LEU A 119 21.13 -0.17 -3.17
C LEU A 119 22.47 0.15 -2.49
N THR A 120 22.69 -0.40 -1.30
CA THR A 120 23.98 -0.34 -0.60
C THR A 120 25.03 -1.20 -1.29
N LEU A 121 24.69 -2.42 -1.73
CA LEU A 121 25.61 -3.31 -2.45
C LEU A 121 26.11 -2.70 -3.77
N TYR A 122 25.23 -2.03 -4.52
CA TYR A 122 25.57 -1.32 -5.76
C TYR A 122 26.20 0.05 -5.52
N GLU A 123 26.42 0.45 -4.25
CA GLU A 123 27.00 1.73 -3.86
C GLU A 123 26.30 2.92 -4.55
N THR A 124 24.97 2.91 -4.58
CA THR A 124 24.17 3.95 -5.27
C THR A 124 24.13 5.30 -4.54
N GLY A 125 24.49 5.31 -3.25
CA GLY A 125 24.37 6.49 -2.38
C GLY A 125 22.93 6.88 -2.02
N LEU A 126 21.96 6.03 -2.36
CA LEU A 126 20.55 6.23 -2.04
C LEU A 126 20.17 5.59 -0.70
N VAL A 127 19.29 6.27 0.03
CA VAL A 127 18.60 5.72 1.20
C VAL A 127 17.11 5.74 0.94
N VAL A 128 16.47 4.58 1.12
CA VAL A 128 15.02 4.43 1.03
C VAL A 128 14.42 4.83 2.38
N ASP A 129 13.64 5.91 2.39
CA ASP A 129 12.97 6.38 3.61
C ASP A 129 11.69 5.58 3.86
N GLN A 130 10.91 5.30 2.80
CA GLN A 130 9.66 4.57 2.92
C GLN A 130 9.30 3.87 1.62
N LEU A 131 8.71 2.69 1.74
CA LEU A 131 8.01 2.01 0.66
C LEU A 131 6.54 1.88 1.03
N VAL A 132 5.64 2.28 0.13
CA VAL A 132 4.20 2.24 0.37
C VAL A 132 3.51 1.57 -0.80
N LEU A 133 2.74 0.52 -0.52
CA LEU A 133 1.80 -0.05 -1.48
C LEU A 133 0.57 0.85 -1.52
N GLN A 134 0.25 1.44 -2.68
CA GLN A 134 -0.87 2.34 -2.87
C GLN A 134 -2.16 1.57 -3.14
N ASP A 135 -2.14 0.69 -4.13
CA ASP A 135 -3.29 -0.14 -4.48
C ASP A 135 -2.84 -1.56 -4.81
N VAL A 136 -3.67 -2.53 -4.41
CA VAL A 136 -3.46 -3.95 -4.71
C VAL A 136 -4.79 -4.51 -5.12
N ASN A 137 -4.93 -4.80 -6.41
CA ASN A 137 -6.18 -5.27 -6.98
C ASN A 137 -6.05 -6.70 -7.52
N PRO A 138 -7.07 -7.55 -7.29
CA PRO A 138 -7.15 -8.81 -8.00
C PRO A 138 -7.39 -8.57 -9.50
N PRO A 139 -7.17 -9.56 -10.38
CA PRO A 139 -7.35 -9.42 -11.82
C PRO A 139 -8.82 -9.20 -12.18
N ASP A 140 -9.08 -8.46 -13.26
CA ASP A 140 -10.44 -8.07 -13.68
C ASP A 140 -11.44 -9.23 -13.76
N ARG A 141 -10.96 -10.42 -14.14
CA ARG A 141 -11.80 -11.62 -14.28
C ARG A 141 -12.35 -12.13 -12.95
N VAL A 142 -11.64 -11.92 -11.85
CA VAL A 142 -11.98 -12.44 -10.51
C VAL A 142 -12.40 -11.33 -9.54
N LYS A 143 -12.24 -10.05 -9.91
CA LYS A 143 -12.76 -8.89 -9.16
C LYS A 143 -14.23 -9.07 -8.72
N PRO A 144 -15.18 -9.48 -9.58
CA PRO A 144 -16.59 -9.60 -9.16
C PRO A 144 -16.79 -10.62 -8.03
N ALA A 145 -16.14 -11.79 -8.13
CA ALA A 145 -16.26 -12.84 -7.13
C ALA A 145 -15.62 -12.45 -5.79
N PHE A 146 -14.48 -11.75 -5.82
CA PHE A 146 -13.85 -11.20 -4.61
C PHE A 146 -14.73 -10.16 -3.94
N ASN A 147 -15.32 -9.25 -4.74
CA ASN A 147 -16.21 -8.22 -4.23
C ASN A 147 -17.47 -8.84 -3.60
N GLU A 148 -18.02 -9.90 -4.19
CA GLU A 148 -19.15 -10.63 -3.63
C GLU A 148 -18.81 -11.29 -2.29
N VAL A 149 -17.64 -11.93 -2.16
CA VAL A 149 -17.18 -12.52 -0.89
C VAL A 149 -16.99 -11.45 0.18
N ASN A 150 -16.34 -10.33 -0.15
CA ASN A 150 -16.15 -9.21 0.77
C ASN A 150 -17.50 -8.60 1.20
N GLN A 151 -18.43 -8.42 0.26
CA GLN A 151 -19.76 -7.93 0.56
C GLN A 151 -20.52 -8.89 1.48
N ALA A 152 -20.47 -10.20 1.21
CA ALA A 152 -21.10 -11.21 2.05
C ALA A 152 -20.53 -11.24 3.48
N GLN A 153 -19.20 -11.05 3.64
CA GLN A 153 -18.56 -10.92 4.95
C GLN A 153 -19.01 -9.66 5.70
N GLN A 154 -19.06 -8.51 5.01
CA GLN A 154 -19.58 -7.27 5.59
C GLN A 154 -21.05 -7.39 6.01
N GLU A 155 -21.89 -8.04 5.19
CA GLU A 155 -23.28 -8.32 5.53
C GLU A 155 -23.42 -9.25 6.74
N LEU A 156 -22.52 -10.25 6.87
CA LEU A 156 -22.47 -11.13 8.03
C LEU A 156 -22.10 -10.36 9.30
N GLU A 157 -21.04 -9.56 9.27
CA GLU A 157 -20.62 -8.73 10.39
C GLU A 157 -21.70 -7.72 10.79
N GLN A 158 -22.37 -7.12 9.81
CA GLN A 158 -23.50 -6.22 10.07
C GLN A 158 -24.65 -6.96 10.75
N LYS A 159 -25.01 -8.18 10.29
CA LYS A 159 -26.05 -8.99 10.93
C LYS A 159 -25.68 -9.36 12.37
N ILE A 160 -24.43 -9.73 12.63
CA ILE A 160 -23.93 -10.02 13.98
C ILE A 160 -24.05 -8.77 14.86
N SER A 161 -23.57 -7.61 14.38
CA SER A 161 -23.65 -6.34 15.10
C SER A 161 -25.09 -5.94 15.44
N VAL A 162 -26.03 -6.12 14.50
CA VAL A 162 -27.46 -5.85 14.73
C VAL A 162 -28.03 -6.82 15.78
N ALA A 163 -27.69 -8.12 15.72
CA ALA A 163 -28.15 -9.10 16.68
C ALA A 163 -27.61 -8.83 18.10
N GLU A 164 -26.34 -8.45 18.22
CA GLU A 164 -25.74 -8.04 19.49
C GLU A 164 -26.42 -6.78 20.05
N LYS A 165 -26.70 -5.79 19.21
CA LYS A 165 -27.43 -4.58 19.60
C LYS A 165 -28.84 -4.93 20.13
N GLN A 166 -29.59 -5.77 19.41
CA GLN A 166 -30.92 -6.20 19.84
C GLN A 166 -30.88 -6.94 21.19
N LYS A 167 -29.90 -7.84 21.37
CA LYS A 167 -29.68 -8.53 22.65
C LYS A 167 -29.38 -7.54 23.79
N ASN A 168 -28.51 -6.56 23.53
CA ASN A 168 -28.12 -5.55 24.52
C ASN A 168 -29.25 -4.55 24.83
N GLU A 169 -30.18 -4.30 23.91
CA GLU A 169 -31.36 -3.46 24.13
C GLU A 169 -32.50 -4.21 24.84
N ALA A 170 -32.66 -5.51 24.61
CA ALA A 170 -33.74 -6.31 25.19
C ALA A 170 -33.67 -6.37 26.73
N ILE A 171 -32.48 -6.58 27.29
CA ILE A 171 -32.31 -6.75 28.76
C ILE A 171 -32.66 -5.45 29.52
N PRO A 172 -32.09 -4.26 29.20
CA PRO A 172 -32.45 -3.02 29.87
C PRO A 172 -33.91 -2.63 29.65
N ARG A 173 -34.47 -2.90 28.46
CA ARG A 173 -35.86 -2.58 28.15
C ARG A 173 -36.82 -3.38 29.02
N SER A 174 -36.62 -4.70 29.14
CA SER A 174 -37.44 -5.53 30.02
C SER A 174 -37.31 -5.16 31.49
N LEU A 175 -36.11 -4.78 31.96
CA LEU A 175 -35.92 -4.27 33.32
C LEU A 175 -36.64 -2.94 33.55
N GLY A 176 -36.57 -2.01 32.59
CA GLY A 176 -37.29 -0.74 32.65
C GLY A 176 -38.81 -0.90 32.66
N GLU A 177 -39.35 -1.79 31.82
CA GLU A 177 -40.79 -2.12 31.78
C GLU A 177 -41.26 -2.75 33.09
N ALA A 178 -40.48 -3.67 33.67
CA ALA A 178 -40.79 -4.29 34.96
C ALA A 178 -40.78 -3.25 36.10
N GLN A 179 -39.78 -2.37 36.12
CA GLN A 179 -39.69 -1.30 37.12
C GLN A 179 -40.85 -0.30 37.00
N GLN A 180 -41.19 0.10 35.77
CA GLN A 180 -42.32 0.99 35.50
C GLN A 180 -43.66 0.38 35.96
N MET A 181 -43.85 -0.93 35.79
CA MET A 181 -45.06 -1.64 36.24
C MET A 181 -45.17 -1.68 37.77
N VAL A 182 -44.05 -1.89 38.48
CA VAL A 182 -44.01 -1.84 39.95
C VAL A 182 -44.33 -0.43 40.45
N GLU A 183 -43.68 0.60 39.88
CA GLU A 183 -43.93 2.00 40.26
C GLU A 183 -45.39 2.43 40.04
N GLN A 184 -46.02 1.98 38.96
CA GLN A 184 -47.46 2.23 38.73
C GLN A 184 -48.36 1.54 39.76
N ALA A 185 -47.99 0.34 40.23
CA ALA A 185 -48.77 -0.39 41.22
C ALA A 185 -48.64 0.20 42.63
N GLU A 186 -47.49 0.76 42.98
CA GLU A 186 -47.25 1.43 44.27
C GLU A 186 -47.82 2.86 44.33
N GLY A 187 -48.11 3.48 43.17
CA GLY A 187 -48.68 4.82 43.08
C GLY A 187 -50.20 4.92 43.32
N TYR A 188 -50.89 3.80 43.56
CA TYR A 188 -52.32 3.71 43.90
C TYR A 188 -52.52 3.34 45.37
#